data_AF-A0A180F297-F1
#
_entry.id   AF-A0A180F297-F1
#
_cell.length_a   1.000
_cell.length_b   1.000
_cell.length_c   1.000
_cell.angle_alpha   90.00
_cell.angle_beta   90.00
_cell.angle_gamma   90.00
#
_symmetry.space_group_name_H-M   'P 1'
#
loop_
_entity.id
_entity.type
_entity.pdbx_description
1 polymer ?
#
loop_
_entity_poly.entity_id
_entity_poly.type
_entity_poly.pdbx_seq_one_letter_code
_entity_poly.pdbx_strand_id
1 'polypeptide(L)'
;MVRELKKDGYFLKLSTRVRGEGLHVQMSNLVNDALAELKTQAGKKRIAFLLIDEVDAIATTRSTLQMHQEKKVAVNTLIQKIDEIRELNGRAIVFMSTNRLHFIDEAILRRAAIVLEFNRPDKDERKELFSMCLKDLI
;
A
#
# COMPACT_ATOMS: atom_id res chain seq x y z
N MET A 1 -14.53 0.42 11.29
CA MET A 1 -13.50 -0.63 11.25
C MET A 1 -12.72 -0.80 12.57
N VAL A 2 -11.84 0.12 13.02
CA VAL A 2 -11.09 -0.09 14.30
C VAL A 2 -11.96 0.13 15.56
N ARG A 3 -12.81 1.17 15.56
CA ARG A 3 -13.76 1.44 16.68
C ARG A 3 -14.75 0.29 16.95
N GLU A 4 -15.07 -0.49 15.92
CA GLU A 4 -16.00 -1.64 16.04
C GLU A 4 -15.34 -2.88 16.63
N LEU A 5 -14.01 -3.01 16.50
CA LEU A 5 -13.26 -4.16 17.00
C LEU A 5 -12.97 -4.10 18.50
N LYS A 6 -13.30 -2.99 19.20
CA LYS A 6 -12.95 -2.71 20.61
C LYS A 6 -11.48 -3.05 20.95
N LYS A 7 -10.59 -2.90 19.97
CA LYS A 7 -9.16 -3.20 20.08
C LYS A 7 -8.38 -1.93 19.78
N ASP A 8 -7.31 -1.71 20.53
CA ASP A 8 -6.35 -0.66 20.21
C ASP A 8 -5.78 -0.92 18.81
N GLY A 9 -5.79 0.13 17.99
CA GLY A 9 -5.35 0.08 16.60
C GLY A 9 -4.28 1.11 16.34
N TYR A 10 -3.30 0.74 15.50
CA TYR A 10 -2.31 1.66 14.97
C TYR A 10 -2.54 1.82 13.47
N PHE A 11 -2.49 3.05 12.96
CA PHE A 11 -2.66 3.34 11.54
C PHE A 11 -1.55 4.28 11.08
N LEU A 12 -0.84 3.88 10.04
CA LEU A 12 0.19 4.66 9.39
C LEU A 12 -0.15 4.81 7.91
N LYS A 13 -0.05 6.02 7.38
CA LYS A 13 -0.21 6.31 5.95
C LYS A 13 1.06 6.91 5.40
N LEU A 14 1.59 6.31 4.34
CA LEU A 14 2.63 6.86 3.50
C LEU A 14 2.00 7.41 2.22
N SER A 15 2.27 8.69 1.93
CA SER A 15 1.89 9.31 0.66
C SER A 15 3.14 9.83 -0.03
N THR A 16 3.30 9.43 -1.28
CA THR A 16 4.42 9.69 -2.20
C THR A 16 4.39 11.07 -2.85
N ARG A 17 3.58 12.01 -2.35
CA ARG A 17 3.39 13.35 -2.95
C ARG A 17 4.57 14.31 -2.71
N VAL A 18 5.80 13.81 -2.83
CA VAL A 18 7.03 14.59 -2.83
C VAL A 18 7.64 14.42 -4.23
N ARG A 19 7.41 15.39 -5.12
CA ARG A 19 7.84 15.35 -6.52
C ARG A 19 9.31 15.80 -6.64
N GLY A 20 10.23 14.88 -6.91
CA GLY A 20 11.62 15.20 -7.24
C GLY A 20 12.44 13.98 -7.67
N GLU A 21 13.24 14.11 -8.72
CA GLU A 21 14.21 13.09 -9.15
C GLU A 21 15.26 12.88 -8.04
N GLY A 22 15.35 11.66 -7.51
CA GLY A 22 16.15 11.31 -6.30
C GLY A 22 15.36 10.61 -5.20
N LEU A 23 14.03 10.54 -5.33
CA LEU A 23 13.13 10.04 -4.28
C LEU A 23 13.12 8.53 -4.04
N HIS A 24 13.58 7.70 -4.98
CA HIS A 24 13.42 6.24 -4.87
C HIS A 24 14.16 5.65 -3.66
N VAL A 25 15.37 6.14 -3.37
CA VAL A 25 16.16 5.69 -2.22
C VAL A 25 15.51 6.17 -0.92
N GLN A 26 15.07 7.43 -0.88
CA GLN A 26 14.38 8.00 0.29
C GLN A 26 13.07 7.28 0.56
N MET A 27 12.29 6.96 -0.47
CA MET A 27 11.03 6.24 -0.35
C MET A 27 11.24 4.79 0.09
N SER A 28 12.27 4.11 -0.40
CA SER A 28 12.64 2.77 0.07
C SER A 28 12.92 2.77 1.57
N ASN A 29 13.68 3.75 2.07
CA ASN A 29 13.95 3.89 3.49
C ASN A 29 12.68 4.19 4.30
N LEU A 30 11.85 5.13 3.85
CA LEU A 30 10.57 5.45 4.51
C LEU A 30 9.64 4.23 4.60
N VAL A 31 9.59 3.42 3.56
CA VAL A 31 8.78 2.18 3.52
C VAL A 31 9.36 1.13 4.47
N ASN A 32 10.68 1.01 4.53
CA ASN A 32 11.35 0.11 5.48
C ASN A 32 11.07 0.52 6.93
N ASP A 33 11.22 1.80 7.25
CA ASP A 33 10.95 2.35 8.58
C ASP A 33 9.48 2.16 8.98
N ALA A 34 8.56 2.41 8.05
CA ALA A 34 7.14 2.20 8.26
C ALA A 34 6.79 0.73 8.50
N LEU A 35 7.40 -0.21 7.77
CA LEU A 35 7.17 -1.66 7.96
C LEU A 35 7.78 -2.14 9.28
N ALA A 36 8.95 -1.65 9.67
CA ALA A 36 9.58 -1.93 10.95
C ALA A 36 8.75 -1.41 12.12
N GLU A 37 8.23 -0.19 12.00
CA GLU A 37 7.30 0.38 12.96
C GLU A 37 6.02 -0.46 12.99
N LEU A 38 5.39 -0.75 11.85
CA LEU A 38 4.18 -1.58 11.79
C LEU A 38 4.34 -2.91 12.53
N LYS A 39 5.47 -3.61 12.33
CA LYS A 39 5.81 -4.86 13.02
C LYS A 39 5.95 -4.67 14.53
N THR A 40 6.68 -3.64 14.96
CA THR A 40 6.83 -3.26 16.37
C THR A 40 5.46 -2.97 16.99
N GLN A 41 4.60 -2.26 16.25
CA GLN A 41 3.29 -1.89 16.72
C GLN A 41 2.41 -3.13 16.85
N ALA A 42 2.35 -4.01 15.86
CA ALA A 42 1.62 -5.28 15.90
C ALA A 42 2.11 -6.24 17.02
N GLY A 43 3.39 -6.19 17.38
CA GLY A 43 3.96 -6.95 18.51
C GLY A 43 3.36 -6.58 19.87
N LYS A 44 2.88 -5.34 20.06
CA LYS A 44 2.27 -4.86 21.31
C LYS A 44 0.79 -5.26 21.48
N LYS A 45 0.36 -6.38 20.87
CA LYS A 45 -1.02 -6.93 20.91
C LYS A 45 -2.13 -6.01 20.33
N ARG A 46 -1.78 -5.06 19.48
CA ARG A 46 -2.72 -4.21 18.74
C ARG A 46 -2.80 -4.62 17.27
N ILE A 47 -3.90 -4.27 16.63
CA ILE A 47 -4.02 -4.42 15.18
C ILE A 47 -3.33 -3.20 14.54
N ALA A 48 -2.43 -3.43 13.60
CA ALA A 48 -1.68 -2.36 12.96
C ALA A 48 -1.99 -2.33 11.46
N PHE A 49 -2.19 -1.13 10.92
CA PHE A 49 -2.52 -0.89 9.52
C PHE A 49 -1.48 0.03 8.90
N LEU A 50 -0.99 -0.33 7.72
CA LEU A 50 -0.15 0.52 6.88
C LEU A 50 -0.83 0.74 5.54
N LEU A 51 -0.96 1.99 5.11
CA LEU A 51 -1.36 2.35 3.75
C LEU A 51 -0.16 2.91 3.00
N ILE A 52 0.19 2.28 1.88
CA ILE A 52 1.22 2.74 0.94
C ILE A 52 0.51 3.19 -0.34
N ASP A 53 0.49 4.49 -0.58
CA ASP A 53 -0.08 5.05 -1.81
C ASP A 53 0.96 5.13 -2.94
N GLU A 54 0.50 5.05 -4.18
CA GLU A 54 1.34 5.02 -5.40
C GLU A 54 2.53 4.05 -5.30
N VAL A 55 2.26 2.81 -4.88
CA VAL A 55 3.32 1.81 -4.63
C VAL A 55 4.17 1.50 -5.87
N ASP A 56 3.68 1.81 -7.08
CA ASP A 56 4.44 1.70 -8.33
C ASP A 56 5.72 2.55 -8.32
N ALA A 57 5.81 3.58 -7.48
CA ALA A 57 7.03 4.36 -7.26
C ALA A 57 8.21 3.53 -6.70
N ILE A 58 7.97 2.36 -6.10
CA ILE A 58 9.01 1.48 -5.55
C ILE A 58 8.89 0.01 -5.99
N ALA A 59 7.72 -0.38 -6.49
CA ALA A 59 7.36 -1.77 -6.80
C ALA A 59 7.34 -2.09 -8.31
N THR A 60 7.94 -1.25 -9.16
CA THR A 60 7.89 -1.42 -10.62
C THR A 60 8.60 -2.70 -11.10
N THR A 61 8.05 -3.37 -12.12
CA THR A 61 8.57 -4.59 -12.75
C THR A 61 10.06 -4.53 -13.13
N ARG A 62 10.76 -5.63 -12.85
CA ARG A 62 12.22 -5.82 -13.03
C ARG A 62 12.70 -6.00 -14.49
N SER A 63 11.84 -5.86 -15.49
CA SER A 63 12.02 -6.43 -16.85
C SER A 63 12.75 -5.55 -17.88
N THR A 64 13.11 -4.30 -17.56
CA THR A 64 13.87 -3.45 -18.50
C THR A 64 15.37 -3.60 -18.28
N LEU A 65 16.14 -3.89 -19.34
CA LEU A 65 17.61 -3.95 -19.33
C LEU A 65 18.27 -2.66 -18.79
N GLN A 66 17.54 -1.55 -18.75
CA GLN A 66 17.96 -0.25 -18.21
C GLN A 66 17.57 0.00 -16.75
N MET A 67 17.02 -0.99 -16.01
CA MET A 67 16.71 -0.76 -14.60
C MET A 67 17.98 -0.59 -13.76
N HIS A 68 18.12 0.57 -13.12
CA HIS A 68 19.14 0.84 -12.11
C HIS A 68 19.10 -0.23 -11.00
N GLN A 69 20.27 -0.72 -10.60
CA GLN A 69 20.44 -1.76 -9.58
C GLN A 69 19.68 -1.44 -8.28
N GLU A 70 19.60 -0.15 -7.93
CA GLU A 70 18.88 0.37 -6.76
C GLU A 70 17.38 0.02 -6.76
N LYS A 71 16.72 0.09 -7.92
CA LYS A 71 15.28 -0.23 -8.02
C LYS A 71 15.02 -1.71 -7.77
N LYS A 72 15.89 -2.59 -8.28
CA LYS A 72 15.82 -4.03 -8.03
C LYS A 72 15.99 -4.34 -6.54
N VAL A 73 16.92 -3.66 -5.88
CA VAL A 73 17.14 -3.79 -4.44
C VAL A 73 15.89 -3.36 -3.67
N ALA A 74 15.32 -2.18 -3.97
CA ALA A 74 14.12 -1.69 -3.30
C ALA A 74 12.92 -2.66 -3.44
N VAL A 75 12.67 -3.19 -4.64
CA VAL A 75 11.60 -4.19 -4.89
C VAL A 75 11.84 -5.46 -4.05
N ASN A 76 13.07 -6.00 -4.08
CA ASN A 76 13.39 -7.21 -3.32
C ASN A 76 13.27 -6.99 -1.80
N THR A 77 13.69 -5.83 -1.30
CA THR A 77 13.53 -5.45 0.10
C THR A 77 12.05 -5.37 0.48
N LEU A 78 11.22 -4.72 -0.35
CA LEU A 78 9.78 -4.67 -0.12
C LEU A 78 9.15 -6.08 -0.08
N ILE A 79 9.54 -6.96 -1.00
CA ILE A 79 9.10 -8.37 -1.01
C ILE A 79 9.45 -9.08 0.30
N GLN A 80 10.71 -8.96 0.76
CA GLN A 80 11.15 -9.56 2.01
C GLN A 80 10.35 -9.02 3.20
N LYS A 81 10.10 -7.71 3.25
CA LYS A 81 9.32 -7.10 4.33
C LYS A 81 7.86 -7.53 4.31
N ILE A 82 7.24 -7.69 3.15
CA ILE A 82 5.90 -8.26 3.04
C ILE A 82 5.87 -9.68 3.62
N ASP A 83 6.87 -10.51 3.30
CA ASP A 83 6.95 -11.87 3.85
C ASP A 83 7.09 -11.85 5.39
N GLU A 84 7.90 -10.96 5.96
CA GLU A 84 7.98 -10.77 7.43
C GLU A 84 6.65 -10.35 8.06
N ILE A 85 5.87 -9.48 7.40
CA ILE A 85 4.57 -9.03 7.92
C ILE A 85 3.56 -10.18 7.92
N ARG A 86 3.62 -11.09 6.94
CA ARG A 86 2.71 -12.25 6.84
C ARG A 86 2.86 -13.20 8.03
N GLU A 87 4.05 -13.30 8.62
CA GLU A 87 4.31 -14.09 9.84
C GLU A 87 3.54 -13.56 11.07
N LEU A 88 3.03 -12.33 11.03
CA LEU A 88 2.28 -11.73 12.14
C LEU A 88 0.84 -12.24 12.25
N ASN A 89 0.40 -13.15 11.37
CA ASN A 89 -0.89 -13.86 11.41
C ASN A 89 -2.10 -12.90 11.53
N GLY A 90 -2.12 -11.85 10.70
CA GLY A 90 -3.23 -10.89 10.61
C GLY A 90 -3.24 -9.78 11.67
N ARG A 91 -2.21 -9.69 12.53
CA ARG A 91 -2.04 -8.55 13.46
C ARG A 91 -1.57 -7.28 12.76
N ALA A 92 -0.99 -7.42 11.57
CA ALA A 92 -0.59 -6.31 10.71
C ALA A 92 -1.24 -6.48 9.34
N ILE A 93 -1.79 -5.39 8.80
CA ILE A 93 -2.43 -5.35 7.49
C ILE A 93 -1.79 -4.21 6.69
N VAL A 94 -1.34 -4.52 5.47
CA VAL A 94 -0.77 -3.54 4.55
C VAL A 94 -1.72 -3.37 3.37
N PHE A 95 -2.16 -2.14 3.15
CA PHE A 95 -2.87 -1.71 1.97
C PHE A 95 -1.88 -1.03 1.02
N MET A 96 -1.91 -1.41 -0.24
CA MET A 96 -1.12 -0.79 -1.29
C MET A 96 -2.06 -0.32 -2.38
N SER A 97 -1.97 0.96 -2.78
CA SER A 97 -2.71 1.50 -3.90
C SER A 97 -1.76 1.86 -5.05
N THR A 98 -2.24 1.68 -6.27
CA THR A 98 -1.55 2.10 -7.49
C THR A 98 -2.55 2.36 -8.61
N ASN A 99 -2.22 3.28 -9.51
CA ASN A 99 -2.97 3.51 -10.75
C ASN A 99 -2.46 2.63 -11.90
N ARG A 100 -1.39 1.85 -11.68
CA ARG A 100 -0.62 1.15 -12.71
C ARG A 100 -0.38 -0.30 -12.31
N LEU A 101 -1.46 -1.05 -12.06
CA LEU A 101 -1.38 -2.45 -11.59
C LEU A 101 -0.46 -3.33 -12.44
N HIS A 102 -0.54 -3.20 -13.76
CA HIS A 102 0.28 -3.95 -14.73
C HIS A 102 1.78 -3.61 -14.71
N PHE A 103 2.17 -2.53 -14.02
CA PHE A 103 3.57 -2.16 -13.79
C PHE A 103 4.12 -2.70 -12.46
N ILE A 104 3.29 -3.33 -11.62
CA ILE A 104 3.72 -3.90 -10.34
C ILE A 104 4.40 -5.25 -10.56
N ASP A 105 5.47 -5.50 -9.82
CA ASP A 105 6.18 -6.77 -9.86
C ASP A 105 5.30 -7.96 -9.44
N GLU A 106 5.27 -8.99 -10.29
CA GLU A 106 4.50 -10.23 -10.09
C GLU A 106 4.77 -10.92 -8.74
N ALA A 107 5.98 -10.79 -8.18
CA ALA A 107 6.27 -11.39 -6.89
C ALA A 107 5.53 -10.69 -5.74
N ILE A 108 5.25 -9.39 -5.86
CA ILE A 108 4.44 -8.64 -4.91
C ILE A 108 2.96 -9.01 -5.07
N LEU A 109 2.47 -9.07 -6.31
CA LEU A 109 1.08 -9.49 -6.60
C LEU A 109 0.77 -10.87 -6.05
N ARG A 110 1.66 -11.86 -6.25
CA ARG A 110 1.50 -13.21 -5.69
C ARG A 110 1.44 -13.28 -4.17
N ARG A 111 1.93 -12.25 -3.46
CA ARG A 111 1.92 -12.16 -1.99
C ARG A 111 0.74 -11.37 -1.45
N ALA A 112 0.04 -10.62 -2.31
CA ALA A 112 -1.17 -9.93 -1.93
C ALA A 112 -2.25 -10.96 -1.58
N ALA A 113 -2.81 -10.85 -0.37
CA ALA A 113 -3.92 -11.71 0.03
C ALA A 113 -5.19 -11.41 -0.77
N ILE A 114 -5.37 -10.13 -1.14
CA ILE A 114 -6.49 -9.63 -1.92
C ILE A 114 -5.94 -8.59 -2.89
N VAL A 115 -6.37 -8.67 -4.16
CA VAL A 115 -6.15 -7.63 -5.17
C VAL A 115 -7.53 -7.12 -5.56
N LEU A 116 -7.77 -5.82 -5.36
CA LEU A 116 -9.01 -5.16 -5.74
C LEU A 116 -8.71 -4.21 -6.90
N GLU A 117 -9.44 -4.38 -8.00
CA GLU A 117 -9.40 -3.49 -9.14
C GLU A 117 -10.64 -2.60 -9.14
N PHE A 118 -10.44 -1.30 -9.23
CA PHE A 118 -11.51 -0.33 -9.27
C PHE A 118 -11.74 0.13 -10.71
N ASN A 119 -12.93 -0.17 -11.22
CA ASN A 119 -13.38 0.33 -12.51
C ASN A 119 -14.01 1.72 -12.35
N ARG A 120 -14.14 2.44 -13.47
CA ARG A 120 -14.91 3.68 -13.47
C ARG A 120 -16.37 3.36 -13.14
N PRO A 121 -17.04 4.17 -12.31
CA PRO A 121 -18.40 3.90 -11.91
C PRO A 121 -19.32 3.93 -13.14
N ASP A 122 -20.26 3.00 -13.19
CA ASP A 122 -21.27 2.91 -14.24
C ASP A 122 -22.32 4.03 -14.11
N LYS A 123 -23.36 3.99 -14.95
CA LYS A 123 -24.37 5.06 -14.96
C LYS A 123 -25.17 5.10 -13.66
N ASP A 124 -25.50 3.95 -13.09
CA ASP A 124 -26.34 3.85 -11.90
C ASP A 124 -25.51 4.16 -10.65
N GLU A 125 -24.27 3.66 -10.56
CA GLU A 125 -23.31 4.02 -9.53
C GLU A 125 -23.01 5.53 -9.52
N ARG A 126 -22.87 6.16 -10.70
CA ARG A 126 -22.72 7.62 -10.78
C ARG A 126 -23.97 8.35 -10.28
N LYS A 127 -25.16 7.85 -10.59
CA LYS A 127 -26.42 8.46 -10.13
C LYS A 127 -26.54 8.37 -8.61
N GLU A 128 -26.21 7.21 -8.04
CA GLU A 128 -26.14 7.02 -6.59
C GLU A 128 -25.12 7.96 -5.95
N LEU A 129 -23.91 8.03 -6.50
CA LEU A 129 -22.85 8.92 -6.04
C LEU A 129 -23.32 10.39 -6.03
N PHE A 130 -23.93 10.86 -7.11
CA PHE A 130 -24.48 12.22 -7.16
C PHE A 130 -25.59 12.43 -6.13
N SER A 131 -26.50 11.46 -5.97
CA SER A 131 -27.56 11.55 -4.97
C SER A 131 -27.01 11.60 -3.54
N MET A 132 -25.91 10.89 -3.26
CA MET A 132 -25.25 10.95 -1.96
C MET A 132 -24.54 12.28 -1.74
N CYS A 133 -23.80 12.78 -2.73
CA CYS A 133 -23.01 14.01 -2.61
C CYS A 133 -23.84 15.28 -2.64
N LEU A 134 -24.98 15.29 -3.33
CA LEU A 134 -25.86 16.46 -3.48
C LEU A 134 -27.02 16.46 -2.48
N LYS A 135 -27.04 15.50 -1.54
CA LYS A 135 -28.14 15.31 -0.58
C LYS A 135 -28.37 16.53 0.33
N ASP A 136 -27.33 17.33 0.58
CA ASP A 136 -27.40 18.54 1.40
C ASP A 136 -27.63 19.83 0.56
N LEU A 137 -27.69 19.71 -0.77
CA LEU A 137 -27.93 20.84 -1.69
C LEU A 137 -29.40 20.99 -2.11
N ILE A 138 -30.24 20.01 -1.75
CA ILE A 138 -31.67 19.91 -2.07
C ILE A 138 -32.43 19.78 -0.75
#